data_AF-A0A2C7A7W5-F1
#
_entry.id   AF-A0A2C7A7W5-F1
#
_cell.length_a   1.000
_cell.length_b   1.000
_cell.length_c   1.000
_cell.angle_alpha   90.00
_cell.angle_beta   90.00
_cell.angle_gamma   90.00
#
_symmetry.space_group_name_H-M   'P 1'
#
loop_
_entity.id
_entity.type
_entity.pdbx_description
1 polymer ?
#
loop_
_entity_poly.entity_id
_entity_poly.type
_entity_poly.pdbx_seq_one_letter_code
_entity_poly.pdbx_strand_id
1 'polypeptide(L)'
;MVPKGANRAAKAAAMKLLHYFTVAEHQAEAARIISYTGASPELTPLLPKEKMAEFPTVYRDQQFQHDVKWWFDNADMVERRWQQFKLGM
;
A
#
# COMPACT_ATOMS: atom_id res chain seq x y z
N MET A 1 -7.66 -4.93 4.38
CA MET A 1 -8.88 -4.63 5.19
C MET A 1 -9.77 -5.86 5.27
N VAL A 2 -10.70 -5.92 6.23
CA VAL A 2 -11.73 -6.97 6.30
C VAL A 2 -13.11 -6.32 6.15
N PRO A 3 -13.95 -6.72 5.17
CA PRO A 3 -15.27 -6.14 4.98
C PRO A 3 -16.17 -6.27 6.21
N LYS A 4 -16.95 -5.22 6.49
CA LYS A 4 -17.99 -5.26 7.52
C LYS A 4 -19.02 -6.33 7.16
N GLY A 5 -19.42 -7.15 8.13
CA GLY A 5 -20.38 -8.24 7.94
C GLY A 5 -19.77 -9.60 7.59
N ALA A 6 -18.44 -9.71 7.44
CA ALA A 6 -17.78 -11.00 7.33
C ALA A 6 -18.11 -11.90 8.54
N ASN A 7 -18.45 -13.16 8.27
CA ASN A 7 -18.74 -14.12 9.33
C ASN A 7 -17.51 -14.33 10.24
N ARG A 8 -17.73 -14.85 11.45
CA ARG A 8 -16.68 -14.96 12.48
C ARG A 8 -15.45 -15.76 12.02
N ALA A 9 -15.68 -16.88 11.31
CA ALA A 9 -14.60 -17.74 10.82
C ALA A 9 -13.77 -17.03 9.75
N ALA A 10 -14.43 -16.39 8.77
CA ALA A 10 -13.78 -15.62 7.72
C ALA A 10 -13.01 -14.43 8.28
N LYS A 11 -13.59 -13.69 9.24
CA LYS A 11 -12.90 -12.59 9.92
C LYS A 11 -11.64 -13.08 10.63
N ALA A 12 -11.72 -14.19 11.36
CA ALA A 12 -10.57 -14.74 12.07
C ALA A 12 -9.45 -15.18 11.11
N ALA A 13 -9.79 -15.85 10.02
CA ALA A 13 -8.83 -16.24 8.99
C ALA A 13 -8.20 -15.02 8.29
N ALA A 14 -9.02 -14.02 7.93
CA ALA A 14 -8.55 -12.81 7.28
C ALA A 14 -7.57 -12.03 8.17
N MET A 15 -7.80 -11.94 9.48
CA MET A 15 -6.87 -11.29 10.40
C MET A 15 -5.52 -12.01 10.49
N LYS A 16 -5.52 -13.36 10.49
CA LYS A 16 -4.27 -14.14 10.45
C LYS A 16 -3.50 -13.90 9.15
N LEU A 17 -4.21 -13.85 8.03
CA LEU A 17 -3.60 -13.57 6.73
C LEU A 17 -3.05 -12.14 6.64
N LEU A 18 -3.78 -11.15 7.16
CA LEU A 18 -3.29 -9.78 7.23
C LEU A 18 -2.02 -9.67 8.08
N HIS A 19 -1.97 -10.38 9.22
CA HIS A 19 -0.75 -10.45 10.03
C HIS A 19 0.41 -11.05 9.24
N TYR A 20 0.18 -12.17 8.53
CA TYR A 20 1.17 -12.80 7.67
C TYR A 20 1.77 -11.79 6.66
N PHE A 21 0.95 -10.99 5.98
CA PHE A 21 1.44 -9.97 5.04
C PHE A 21 2.17 -8.79 5.69
N THR A 22 2.07 -8.62 7.00
CA THR A 22 2.79 -7.56 7.74
C THR A 22 4.13 -8.03 8.33
N VAL A 23 4.51 -9.29 8.16
CA VAL A 23 5.81 -9.81 8.57
C VAL A 23 6.87 -9.40 7.53
N ALA A 24 8.01 -8.90 7.99
CA ALA A 24 9.03 -8.31 7.12
C ALA A 24 9.60 -9.31 6.11
N GLU A 25 9.80 -10.56 6.51
CA GLU A 25 10.30 -11.65 5.66
C GLU A 25 9.32 -11.97 4.52
N HIS A 26 8.02 -11.94 4.78
CA HIS A 26 6.99 -12.17 3.75
C HIS A 26 6.88 -10.98 2.79
N GLN A 27 7.10 -9.76 3.28
CA GLN A 27 7.20 -8.58 2.42
C GLN A 27 8.48 -8.61 1.56
N ALA A 28 9.60 -9.08 2.11
CA ALA A 28 10.85 -9.22 1.37
C ALA A 28 10.72 -10.23 0.22
N GLU A 29 10.01 -11.33 0.43
CA GLU A 29 9.72 -12.30 -0.63
C GLU A 29 8.88 -11.67 -1.77
N ALA A 30 7.84 -10.92 -1.43
CA ALA A 30 7.06 -10.17 -2.42
C ALA A 30 7.93 -9.16 -3.19
N ALA A 31 8.86 -8.48 -2.52
CA ALA A 31 9.79 -7.51 -3.10
C ALA A 31 10.77 -8.13 -4.12
N ARG A 32 11.00 -9.45 -4.07
CA ARG A 32 11.76 -10.17 -5.11
C ARG A 32 11.03 -10.17 -6.45
N ILE A 33 9.70 -10.30 -6.41
CA ILE A 33 8.84 -10.45 -7.58
C ILE A 33 8.47 -9.07 -8.16
N ILE A 34 8.08 -8.13 -7.30
CA ILE A 34 7.66 -6.77 -7.71
C ILE A 34 8.42 -5.72 -6.88
N SER A 35 8.84 -4.64 -7.52
CA SER A 35 9.70 -3.62 -6.91
C SER A 35 8.94 -2.61 -6.04
N TYR A 36 8.03 -3.12 -5.19
CA TYR A 36 7.34 -2.37 -4.16
C TYR A 36 7.80 -2.82 -2.78
N THR A 37 7.89 -1.86 -1.86
CA THR A 37 8.17 -2.11 -0.45
C THR A 37 6.88 -2.18 0.37
N GLY A 38 6.95 -2.84 1.51
CA GLY A 38 5.87 -2.92 2.50
C GLY A 38 6.05 -1.94 3.65
N ALA A 39 5.13 -2.01 4.60
CA ALA A 39 5.05 -1.06 5.72
C ALA A 39 5.91 -1.45 6.93
N SER A 40 6.54 -2.63 6.94
CA SER A 40 7.28 -3.10 8.10
C SER A 40 8.59 -2.33 8.27
N PRO A 41 8.86 -1.72 9.45
CA PRO A 41 10.10 -0.98 9.70
C PRO A 41 11.37 -1.81 9.50
N GLU A 42 11.27 -3.12 9.71
CA GLU A 42 12.38 -4.07 9.62
C GLU A 42 12.61 -4.61 8.19
N LEU A 43 11.85 -4.14 7.20
CA LEU A 43 11.93 -4.65 5.82
C LEU A 43 13.22 -4.23 5.10
N THR A 44 13.66 -2.98 5.25
CA THR A 44 14.74 -2.41 4.43
C THR A 44 16.02 -3.27 4.40
N PRO A 45 16.51 -3.82 5.54
CA PRO A 45 17.67 -4.71 5.55
C PRO A 45 17.48 -6.04 4.80
N LEU A 46 16.24 -6.47 4.56
CA LEU A 46 15.88 -7.75 3.93
C LEU A 46 15.67 -7.64 2.41
N LEU A 47 15.66 -6.43 1.86
CA LEU A 47 15.42 -6.20 0.44
C LEU A 47 16.57 -6.76 -0.43
N PRO A 48 16.27 -7.26 -1.65
CA PRO A 48 17.30 -7.67 -2.61
C PRO A 48 18.23 -6.50 -2.96
N LYS A 49 19.52 -6.64 -2.64
CA LYS A 49 20.52 -5.56 -2.77
C LYS A 49 20.67 -5.10 -4.22
N GLU A 50 20.60 -6.03 -5.14
CA GLU A 50 20.68 -5.84 -6.59
C GLU A 50 19.51 -5.05 -7.17
N LYS A 51 18.37 -4.97 -6.46
CA LYS A 51 17.16 -4.24 -6.87
C LYS A 51 16.96 -2.93 -6.12
N MET A 52 17.91 -2.51 -5.29
CA MET A 52 17.72 -1.36 -4.38
C MET A 52 17.31 -0.08 -5.10
N ALA A 53 17.87 0.18 -6.29
CA ALA A 53 17.54 1.34 -7.12
C ALA A 53 16.13 1.30 -7.74
N GLU A 54 15.44 0.16 -7.70
CA GLU A 54 14.08 0.04 -8.24
C GLU A 54 13.01 0.41 -7.21
N PHE A 55 13.34 0.34 -5.91
CA PHE A 55 12.36 0.57 -4.86
C PHE A 55 12.11 2.07 -4.64
N PRO A 56 10.86 2.54 -4.70
CA PRO A 56 10.57 3.97 -4.52
C PRO A 56 11.09 4.53 -3.20
N THR A 57 11.06 3.76 -2.12
CA THR A 57 11.41 4.24 -0.78
C THR A 57 12.85 4.69 -0.62
N VAL A 58 13.79 4.29 -1.50
CA VAL A 58 15.18 4.77 -1.44
C VAL A 58 15.32 6.23 -1.91
N TYR A 59 14.32 6.75 -2.63
CA TYR A 59 14.28 8.12 -3.14
C TYR A 59 13.30 9.01 -2.36
N ARG A 60 13.04 8.69 -1.08
CA ARG A 60 12.03 9.38 -0.26
C ARG A 60 12.19 10.90 -0.24
N ASP A 61 13.43 11.40 -0.23
CA ASP A 61 13.74 12.84 -0.18
C ASP A 61 13.45 13.56 -1.52
N GLN A 62 13.23 12.82 -2.60
CA GLN A 62 12.87 13.35 -3.92
C GLN A 62 11.38 13.22 -4.21
N GLN A 63 10.60 12.70 -3.26
CA GLN A 63 9.18 12.41 -3.43
C GLN A 63 8.30 13.45 -2.74
N PHE A 64 7.17 13.74 -3.38
CA PHE A 64 6.03 14.30 -2.68
C PHE A 64 5.28 13.16 -1.96
N GLN A 65 5.10 13.28 -0.65
CA GLN A 65 4.31 12.32 0.12
C GLN A 65 2.83 12.67 -0.02
N HIS A 66 2.01 11.68 -0.38
CA HIS A 66 0.57 11.86 -0.52
C HIS A 66 -0.08 12.17 0.84
N ASP A 67 -0.84 13.26 0.92
CA ASP A 67 -1.73 13.50 2.05
C ASP A 67 -2.98 12.62 1.94
N VAL A 68 -2.89 11.41 2.46
CA VAL A 68 -3.98 10.43 2.43
C VAL A 68 -5.22 10.94 3.17
N LYS A 69 -5.07 11.76 4.21
CA LYS A 69 -6.20 12.30 4.97
C LYS A 69 -6.95 13.34 4.14
N TRP A 70 -6.24 14.27 3.51
CA TRP A 70 -6.86 15.25 2.64
C TRP A 70 -7.63 14.55 1.50
N TRP A 71 -7.02 13.53 0.90
CA TRP A 71 -7.68 12.74 -0.14
C TRP A 71 -8.92 12.01 0.38
N PHE A 72 -8.87 11.41 1.57
CA PHE A 72 -10.05 10.78 2.19
C PHE A 72 -11.18 11.78 2.45
N ASP A 73 -10.86 12.95 3.01
CA ASP A 73 -11.85 13.97 3.37
C ASP A 73 -12.48 14.65 2.12
N ASN A 74 -11.76 14.66 1.00
CA ASN A 74 -12.16 15.38 -0.23
C ASN A 74 -12.48 14.45 -1.42
N ALA A 75 -12.41 13.12 -1.24
CA ALA A 75 -12.50 12.14 -2.33
C ALA A 75 -13.72 12.36 -3.22
N ASP A 76 -14.90 12.54 -2.62
CA ASP A 76 -16.16 12.69 -3.34
C ASP A 76 -16.20 13.95 -4.22
N MET A 77 -15.64 15.06 -3.72
CA MET A 77 -15.58 16.32 -4.47
C MET A 77 -14.60 16.19 -5.65
N VAL A 78 -13.41 15.64 -5.40
CA VAL A 78 -12.40 15.47 -6.44
C VAL A 78 -12.89 14.52 -7.53
N GLU A 79 -13.50 13.39 -7.15
CA GLU A 79 -14.03 12.40 -8.09
C GLU A 79 -15.08 13.02 -9.01
N ARG A 80 -16.04 13.79 -8.47
CA ARG A 80 -17.06 14.47 -9.30
C ARG A 80 -16.45 15.40 -10.33
N ARG A 81 -15.49 16.24 -9.91
CA ARG A 81 -14.80 17.18 -10.82
C ARG A 81 -13.95 16.47 -11.85
N TRP A 82 -13.30 15.38 -11.45
CA TRP A 82 -12.50 14.56 -12.34
C TRP A 82 -13.35 13.90 -13.43
N GLN A 83 -14.53 13.40 -13.08
CA GLN A 83 -15.46 12.83 -14.05
C GLN A 83 -15.99 13.88 -15.02
N GLN A 84 -16.36 15.08 -14.56
CA GLN A 84 -16.75 16.20 -15.44
C GLN A 84 -15.63 16.54 -16.43
N PHE A 85 -14.41 16.70 -15.92
CA PHE A 85 -13.23 16.98 -16.73
C PHE A 85 -12.97 15.92 -17.81
N LYS A 86 -12.96 14.62 -17.44
CA LYS A 86 -12.74 13.52 -18.39
C LYS A 86 -13.81 13.43 -19.47
N LEU A 87 -15.05 13.80 -19.14
CA LEU A 87 -16.19 13.73 -20.04
C LEU A 87 -16.36 15.00 -20.89
N GLY A 88 -15.51 16.02 -20.72
CA GLY A 88 -15.54 17.27 -21.49
C GLY A 88 -16.77 18.15 -21.20
N MET A 89 -17.40 17.96 -20.04
CA MET A 89 -18.59 18.70 -19.58
C MET A 89 -18.22 19.79 -18.58
#